data_AF-A0A9N9IQY1-F1
#
_entry.id   AF-A0A9N9IQY1-F1
#
_cell.length_a   1.000
_cell.length_b   1.000
_cell.length_c   1.000
_cell.angle_alpha   90.00
_cell.angle_beta   90.00
_cell.angle_gamma   90.00
#
_symmetry.space_group_name_H-M   'P 1'
#
loop_
_entity.id
_entity.type
_entity.pdbx_description
1 polymer ?
#
loop_
_entity_poly.entity_id
_entity_poly.type
_entity_poly.pdbx_seq_one_letter_code
_entity_poly.pdbx_strand_id
1 'polypeptide(L)'
;ILALQLGQIKPYEGQCIPDNFIQQVTNIFESARNVITNANNINANTFVDINKYDILKGMMKDKFSLVSANDPYTDSTPAINLSTTFTVWLQHKY
;
A
#
# COMPACT_ATOMS: atom_id res chain seq x y z
N ILE A 1 -13.31 -12.77 5.59
CA ILE A 1 -11.93 -13.04 6.06
C ILE A 1 -10.98 -11.94 5.61
N LEU A 2 -10.87 -11.65 4.29
CA LEU A 2 -9.97 -10.60 3.79
C LEU A 2 -10.20 -9.23 4.46
N ALA A 3 -11.45 -8.74 4.53
CA ALA A 3 -11.76 -7.47 5.18
C ALA A 3 -11.33 -7.40 6.66
N LEU A 4 -11.38 -8.52 7.38
CA LEU A 4 -10.93 -8.60 8.78
C LEU A 4 -9.41 -8.46 8.89
N GLN A 5 -8.66 -9.07 7.96
CA GLN A 5 -7.20 -8.98 7.91
C GLN A 5 -6.77 -7.55 7.56
N LEU A 6 -7.41 -6.95 6.55
CA LEU A 6 -7.12 -5.57 6.13
C LEU A 6 -7.45 -4.54 7.22
N GLY A 7 -8.46 -4.80 8.06
CA GLY A 7 -8.80 -3.93 9.20
C GLY A 7 -7.73 -3.84 10.28
N GLN A 8 -6.68 -4.68 10.22
CA GLN A 8 -5.54 -4.61 11.14
C GLN A 8 -4.53 -3.53 10.72
N ILE A 9 -4.61 -3.04 9.49
CA ILE A 9 -3.72 -2.00 8.99
C ILE A 9 -4.05 -0.70 9.70
N LYS A 10 -3.05 -0.15 10.41
CA LYS A 10 -3.17 1.15 11.06
C LYS A 10 -2.74 2.26 10.10
N PRO A 11 -3.40 3.43 10.13
CA PRO A 11 -2.96 4.60 9.40
C PRO A 11 -1.51 4.98 9.70
N TYR A 12 -0.82 5.52 8.70
CA TYR A 12 0.51 6.09 8.89
C TYR A 12 0.40 7.50 9.46
N GLU A 13 0.94 7.67 10.65
CA GLU A 13 0.95 8.92 11.44
C GLU A 13 2.39 9.31 11.84
N GLY A 14 3.40 8.77 11.14
CA GLY A 14 4.82 8.96 11.47
C GLY A 14 5.27 8.14 12.68
N GLN A 15 4.50 7.11 13.07
CA GLN A 15 4.77 6.25 14.21
C GLN A 15 6.00 5.35 14.03
N CYS A 16 6.51 5.21 12.81
CA CYS A 16 7.71 4.45 12.47
C CYS A 16 8.33 4.95 11.17
N ILE A 17 9.56 4.50 10.88
CA ILE A 17 10.18 4.73 9.57
C ILE A 17 9.34 4.08 8.46
N PRO A 18 9.32 4.64 7.22
CA PRO A 18 8.55 4.11 6.09
C PRO A 18 8.68 2.61 5.87
N ASP A 19 9.91 2.08 5.94
CA ASP A 19 10.18 0.65 5.72
C ASP A 19 9.42 -0.24 6.71
N ASN A 20 9.38 0.16 7.98
CA ASN A 20 8.67 -0.58 9.01
C ASN A 20 7.15 -0.53 8.79
N PHE A 21 6.63 0.58 8.28
CA PHE A 21 5.21 0.69 7.92
C PHE A 21 4.87 -0.22 6.74
N ILE A 22 5.64 -0.12 5.64
CA ILE A 22 5.44 -0.94 4.44
C ILE A 22 5.55 -2.42 4.77
N GLN A 23 6.51 -2.82 5.62
CA GLN A 23 6.67 -4.21 6.04
C GLN A 23 5.45 -4.71 6.83
N GLN A 24 4.89 -3.90 7.74
CA GLN A 24 3.69 -4.28 8.49
C GLN A 24 2.49 -4.51 7.57
N VAL A 25 2.26 -3.60 6.62
CA VAL A 25 1.18 -3.74 5.64
C VAL A 25 1.40 -4.96 4.75
N THR A 26 2.62 -5.17 4.28
CA THR A 26 3.00 -6.34 3.46
C THR A 26 2.74 -7.64 4.22
N ASN A 27 3.14 -7.74 5.48
CA ASN A 27 2.88 -8.92 6.30
C ASN A 27 1.39 -9.24 6.42
N ILE A 28 0.52 -8.23 6.50
CA ILE A 28 -0.93 -8.42 6.51
C ILE A 28 -1.42 -8.97 5.17
N PHE A 29 -0.95 -8.44 4.05
CA PHE A 29 -1.26 -9.01 2.73
C PHE A 29 -0.79 -10.45 2.59
N GLU A 30 0.41 -10.77 3.07
CA GLU A 30 0.94 -12.14 3.03
C GLU A 30 0.16 -13.09 3.94
N SER A 31 -0.31 -12.62 5.10
CA SER A 31 -1.23 -13.40 5.95
C SER A 31 -2.55 -13.71 5.25
N ALA A 32 -2.98 -12.84 4.32
CA ALA A 32 -4.19 -12.97 3.53
C ALA A 32 -3.99 -13.69 2.19
N ARG A 33 -2.76 -14.13 1.88
CA ARG A 33 -2.37 -14.65 0.55
C ARG A 33 -3.31 -15.73 0.04
N ASN A 34 -3.63 -16.74 0.85
CA ASN A 34 -4.51 -17.84 0.43
C ASN A 34 -5.93 -17.35 0.09
N VAL A 35 -6.45 -16.38 0.85
CA VAL A 35 -7.78 -15.79 0.61
C VAL A 35 -7.78 -14.97 -0.67
N ILE A 36 -6.73 -14.17 -0.89
CA ILE A 36 -6.53 -13.38 -2.11
C ILE A 36 -6.43 -14.28 -3.34
N THR A 37 -5.59 -15.32 -3.27
CA THR A 37 -5.40 -16.27 -4.37
C THR A 37 -6.71 -16.98 -4.73
N ASN A 38 -7.45 -17.47 -3.74
CA ASN A 38 -8.74 -18.11 -3.99
C ASN A 38 -9.76 -17.14 -4.61
N ALA A 39 -9.82 -15.90 -4.13
CA ALA A 39 -10.70 -14.89 -4.69
C ALA A 39 -10.36 -14.58 -6.16
N ASN A 40 -9.07 -14.42 -6.48
CA ASN A 40 -8.60 -14.18 -7.84
C ASN A 40 -8.83 -15.38 -8.78
N ASN A 41 -8.81 -16.61 -8.27
CA ASN A 41 -9.12 -17.80 -9.06
C ASN A 41 -10.62 -17.90 -9.39
N ILE A 42 -11.50 -17.51 -8.46
CA ILE A 42 -12.95 -17.52 -8.67
C ILE A 42 -13.35 -16.38 -9.60
N ASN A 43 -12.83 -15.18 -9.33
CA ASN A 43 -13.09 -13.97 -10.09
C ASN A 43 -11.76 -13.30 -10.40
N ALA A 44 -11.37 -13.32 -11.67
CA ALA A 44 -10.09 -12.76 -12.11
C ALA A 44 -9.93 -11.32 -11.63
N ASN A 45 -8.74 -10.99 -11.13
CA ASN A 45 -8.35 -9.65 -10.69
C ASN A 45 -9.17 -9.06 -9.53
N THR A 46 -9.73 -9.90 -8.64
CA THR A 46 -10.47 -9.44 -7.45
C THR A 46 -9.62 -8.60 -6.49
N PHE A 47 -8.37 -8.98 -6.27
CA PHE A 47 -7.43 -8.24 -5.43
C PHE A 47 -6.03 -8.31 -6.04
N VAL A 48 -5.63 -7.21 -6.67
CA VAL A 48 -4.39 -7.05 -7.44
C VAL A 48 -3.58 -5.86 -6.89
N ASP A 49 -2.43 -5.56 -7.51
CA ASP A 49 -1.51 -4.54 -6.97
C ASP A 49 -2.12 -3.14 -6.87
N ILE A 50 -3.03 -2.76 -7.78
CA ILE A 50 -3.72 -1.46 -7.68
C ILE A 50 -4.56 -1.36 -6.41
N ASN A 51 -5.17 -2.46 -5.94
CA ASN A 51 -5.93 -2.46 -4.68
C ASN A 51 -5.01 -2.34 -3.46
N LYS A 52 -3.81 -2.92 -3.53
CA LYS A 52 -2.79 -2.77 -2.47
C LYS A 52 -2.32 -1.32 -2.39
N TYR A 53 -2.06 -0.70 -3.54
CA TYR A 53 -1.74 0.72 -3.65
C TYR A 53 -2.85 1.59 -3.05
N ASP A 54 -4.11 1.35 -3.41
CA ASP A 54 -5.24 2.14 -2.89
C ASP A 54 -5.36 2.04 -1.36
N ILE A 55 -5.09 0.87 -0.79
CA ILE A 55 -5.03 0.67 0.65
C ILE A 55 -3.88 1.47 1.26
N LEU A 56 -2.66 1.34 0.72
CA LEU A 56 -1.48 2.08 1.20
C LEU A 56 -1.73 3.58 1.18
N LYS A 57 -2.25 4.10 0.07
CA LYS A 57 -2.64 5.51 -0.09
C LYS A 57 -3.71 5.92 0.92
N GLY A 58 -4.75 5.08 1.12
CA GLY A 58 -5.82 5.35 2.08
C GLY A 58 -5.33 5.43 3.53
N MET A 59 -4.23 4.74 3.86
CA MET A 59 -3.62 4.82 5.18
C MET A 59 -2.86 6.12 5.44
N MET A 60 -2.67 6.97 4.42
CA MET A 60 -1.86 8.17 4.53
C MET A 60 -2.54 9.37 5.16
N LYS A 61 -3.83 9.37 5.59
CA LYS A 61 -4.55 10.40 6.42
C LYS A 61 -4.24 11.90 6.22
N ASP A 62 -5.09 12.82 6.65
CA ASP A 62 -4.93 14.27 6.32
C ASP A 62 -3.57 14.93 6.64
N LYS A 63 -2.87 14.46 7.68
CA LYS A 63 -1.52 14.97 8.04
C LYS A 63 -0.39 14.42 7.16
N PHE A 64 -0.62 13.32 6.45
CA PHE A 64 0.34 12.66 5.56
C PHE A 64 -0.22 12.48 4.11
N SER A 65 -1.41 13.04 3.79
CA SER A 65 -2.31 12.61 2.69
C SER A 65 -2.05 13.16 1.30
N LEU A 66 -1.13 14.10 1.10
CA LEU A 66 -0.84 14.58 -0.25
C LEU A 66 0.17 13.65 -0.92
N VAL A 67 -0.34 12.50 -1.39
CA VAL A 67 0.37 11.64 -2.35
C VAL A 67 0.30 12.33 -3.71
N SER A 68 1.46 12.69 -4.24
CA SER A 68 1.54 13.28 -5.58
C SER A 68 1.12 12.27 -6.65
N ALA A 69 0.68 12.76 -7.81
CA ALA A 69 0.36 11.87 -8.93
C ALA A 69 1.62 11.17 -9.46
N ASN A 70 2.74 11.91 -9.49
CA ASN A 70 4.05 11.44 -9.92
C ASN A 70 5.04 11.54 -8.76
N ASP A 71 6.07 10.70 -8.75
CA ASP A 71 7.11 10.72 -7.73
C ASP A 71 8.13 11.83 -8.00
N PRO A 72 8.18 12.92 -7.20
CA PRO A 72 9.09 14.02 -7.44
C PRO A 72 10.53 13.70 -7.02
N TYR A 73 10.77 12.56 -6.35
CA TYR A 73 12.07 12.20 -5.81
C TYR A 73 12.87 11.25 -6.73
N THR A 74 12.33 10.93 -7.91
CA THR A 74 12.99 10.05 -8.88
C THR A 74 13.11 10.74 -10.25
N ASP A 75 14.23 10.49 -10.94
CA ASP A 75 14.64 11.24 -12.14
C ASP A 75 13.63 11.22 -13.30
N SER A 76 12.81 10.16 -13.39
CA SER A 76 11.80 10.01 -14.45
C SER A 76 10.39 10.46 -14.03
N THR A 77 10.20 10.87 -12.78
CA THR A 77 8.89 11.24 -12.21
C THR A 77 7.76 10.26 -12.56
N PRO A 78 7.94 8.95 -12.33
CA PRO A 78 6.95 7.94 -12.66
C PRO A 78 5.66 8.18 -11.87
N ALA A 79 4.54 7.71 -12.43
CA ALA A 79 3.28 7.73 -11.72
C ALA A 79 3.35 6.89 -10.43
N ILE A 80 2.86 7.45 -9.33
CA ILE A 80 2.70 6.72 -8.06
C ILE A 80 1.35 6.02 -8.12
N ASN A 81 1.28 4.90 -8.83
CA ASN A 81 0.05 4.12 -9.08
C ASN A 81 0.22 2.63 -8.79
N LEU A 82 1.34 2.23 -8.18
CA LEU A 82 1.65 0.86 -7.79
C LEU A 82 2.22 0.83 -6.38
N SER A 83 2.16 -0.32 -5.71
CA SER A 83 2.72 -0.48 -4.36
C SER A 83 4.22 -0.14 -4.33
N THR A 84 4.94 -0.53 -5.38
CA THR A 84 6.38 -0.27 -5.51
C THR A 84 6.69 1.22 -5.66
N THR A 85 6.03 1.93 -6.59
CA THR A 85 6.27 3.38 -6.78
C THR A 85 5.82 4.19 -5.57
N PHE A 86 4.77 3.76 -4.88
CA PHE A 86 4.39 4.33 -3.58
C PHE A 86 5.44 4.12 -2.49
N THR A 87 6.05 2.93 -2.42
CA THR A 87 7.08 2.63 -1.42
C THR A 87 8.30 3.53 -1.59
N VAL A 88 8.78 3.69 -2.84
CA VAL A 88 9.91 4.58 -3.16
C VAL A 88 9.59 6.02 -2.77
N TRP A 89 8.41 6.51 -3.14
CA TRP A 89 7.98 7.86 -2.77
C TRP A 89 7.92 8.05 -1.24
N LEU A 90 7.35 7.09 -0.52
CA LEU A 90 7.18 7.18 0.93
C LEU A 90 8.54 7.24 1.65
N GLN A 91 9.50 6.41 1.21
CA GLN A 91 10.88 6.37 1.73
C GLN A 91 11.64 7.68 1.54
N HIS A 92 11.38 8.42 0.46
CA HIS A 92 12.04 9.71 0.23
C HIS A 92 11.37 10.86 0.96
N LYS A 93 10.05 10.78 1.16
CA LYS A 93 9.26 11.87 1.75
C LYS A 93 9.39 11.96 3.27
N TYR A 94 9.46 10.82 3.97
CA TYR A 94 9.42 10.73 5.44
C TYR A 94 10.56 9.88 5.98
#